data_AF-A0A914XWW1-F1
#
_entry.id   AF-A0A914XWW1-F1
#
_cell.length_a   1.000
_cell.length_b   1.000
_cell.length_c   1.000
_cell.angle_alpha   90.00
_cell.angle_beta   90.00
_cell.angle_gamma   90.00
#
_symmetry.space_group_name_H-M   'P 1'
#
loop_
_entity.id
_entity.type
_entity.pdbx_description
1 polymer ?
#
loop_
_entity_poly.entity_id
_entity_poly.type
_entity_poly.pdbx_seq_one_letter_code
_entity_poly.pdbx_strand_id
1 'polypeptide(L)'
;MHSGNLMFSIDKNGDIQNDIAAFVDWQTMHEGSPMEDLARFLTLCADGVVRRQAEQFAIQYYFDCLVKEYGGEKDKVPYTIEKLQKAYNFAFLTQGLFGLGIVPFFMGAIEGRESSKSLKNAYRDYGTLKALHMLEDIDRLMTGDMKDIFEKFGKAEG
;
A
#
# COMPACT_ATOMS: atom_id res chain seq x y z
N MET A 1 -4.24 6.98 2.20
CA MET A 1 -5.19 5.95 2.67
C MET A 1 -4.49 4.86 3.49
N HIS A 2 -4.92 4.62 4.73
CA HIS A 2 -4.53 3.46 5.56
C HIS A 2 -5.73 3.01 6.43
N SER A 3 -5.68 1.85 7.08
CA SER A 3 -6.82 1.28 7.82
C SER A 3 -7.39 2.20 8.91
N GLY A 4 -6.56 3.01 9.56
CA GLY A 4 -7.02 4.03 10.52
C GLY A 4 -7.95 5.12 9.95
N ASN A 5 -8.05 5.23 8.62
CA ASN A 5 -8.91 6.19 7.92
C ASN A 5 -10.20 5.53 7.39
N LEU A 6 -10.45 4.28 7.75
CA LEU A 6 -11.65 3.53 7.39
C LEU A 6 -12.54 3.38 8.62
N MET A 7 -13.82 3.72 8.47
CA MET A 7 -14.86 3.42 9.47
C MET A 7 -15.73 2.28 8.94
N PHE A 8 -16.00 1.30 9.79
CA PHE A 8 -16.88 0.17 9.48
C PHE A 8 -18.29 0.44 9.99
N SER A 9 -19.27 -0.12 9.28
CA SER A 9 -20.68 -0.04 9.65
C SER A 9 -20.95 -0.84 10.91
N ILE A 10 -21.92 -0.39 11.70
CA ILE A 10 -22.37 -1.06 12.91
C ILE A 10 -23.84 -1.41 12.71
N ASP A 11 -24.22 -2.65 13.01
CA ASP A 11 -25.62 -3.06 12.91
C ASP A 11 -26.47 -2.53 14.09
N LYS A 12 -27.77 -2.83 14.05
CA LYS A 12 -28.72 -2.44 15.10
C LYS A 12 -28.40 -3.03 16.49
N ASN A 13 -27.58 -4.08 16.57
CA ASN A 13 -27.18 -4.72 17.82
C ASN A 13 -25.87 -4.15 18.37
N GLY A 14 -25.17 -3.32 17.61
CA GLY A 14 -23.86 -2.80 17.97
C GLY A 14 -22.69 -3.61 17.41
N ASP A 15 -22.94 -4.60 16.56
CA ASP A 15 -21.89 -5.46 16.00
C ASP A 15 -21.26 -4.84 14.74
N ILE A 16 -19.92 -4.89 14.68
CA ILE A 16 -19.14 -4.38 13.55
C ILE A 16 -19.40 -5.26 12.31
N GLN A 17 -19.73 -4.61 11.20
CA GLN A 17 -19.98 -5.23 9.91
C GLN A 17 -18.77 -5.09 8.98
N ASN A 18 -18.76 -5.85 7.88
CA ASN A 18 -17.70 -5.79 6.88
C ASN A 18 -17.86 -4.62 5.88
N ASP A 19 -18.96 -3.89 5.93
CA ASP A 19 -19.22 -2.76 5.06
C ASP A 19 -18.51 -1.49 5.56
N ILE A 20 -17.77 -0.84 4.66
CA ILE A 20 -17.15 0.45 4.95
C ILE A 20 -18.25 1.52 5.02
N ALA A 21 -18.39 2.16 6.17
CA ALA A 21 -19.33 3.25 6.41
C ALA A 21 -18.80 4.59 5.90
N ALA A 22 -17.50 4.85 6.09
CA ALA A 22 -16.88 6.11 5.68
C ALA A 22 -15.37 5.98 5.47
N PHE A 23 -14.87 6.81 4.55
CA PHE A 23 -13.47 7.18 4.44
C PHE A 23 -13.30 8.57 5.05
N VAL A 24 -12.35 8.70 5.98
CA VAL A 24 -12.08 9.95 6.68
C VAL A 24 -10.64 10.40 6.45
N ASP A 25 -10.30 11.57 6.99
CA ASP A 25 -8.94 12.10 6.97
C ASP A 25 -8.34 12.24 5.55
N TRP A 26 -8.89 13.21 4.80
CA TRP A 26 -8.57 13.53 3.42
C TRP A 26 -7.39 14.51 3.25
N GLN A 27 -6.65 14.79 4.32
CA GLN A 27 -5.61 15.85 4.33
C GLN A 27 -4.44 15.60 3.36
N THR A 28 -4.24 14.36 2.92
CA THR A 28 -3.22 13.98 1.93
C THR A 28 -3.81 13.63 0.56
N MET A 29 -5.07 13.99 0.30
CA MET A 29 -5.74 13.71 -0.98
C MET A 29 -5.12 14.55 -2.09
N HIS A 30 -4.88 13.93 -3.24
CA HIS A 30 -4.41 14.59 -4.45
C HIS A 30 -4.91 13.82 -5.68
N GLU A 31 -4.84 14.45 -6.85
CA GLU A 31 -5.01 13.75 -8.12
C GLU A 31 -3.78 12.86 -8.37
N GLY A 32 -3.99 11.61 -8.77
CA GLY A 32 -2.91 10.64 -8.93
C GLY A 32 -3.41 9.30 -9.48
N SER A 33 -2.51 8.33 -9.55
CA SER A 33 -2.88 6.98 -9.97
C SER A 33 -3.66 6.27 -8.86
N PRO A 34 -4.77 5.55 -9.17
CA PRO A 34 -5.47 4.73 -8.16
C PRO A 34 -4.57 3.64 -7.56
N MET A 35 -3.50 3.26 -8.27
CA MET A 35 -2.51 2.32 -7.74
C MET A 35 -1.68 2.90 -6.60
N GLU A 36 -1.63 4.23 -6.43
CA GLU A 36 -0.99 4.87 -5.28
C GLU A 36 -1.74 4.60 -3.99
N ASP A 37 -3.07 4.64 -4.02
CA ASP A 37 -3.88 4.30 -2.85
C ASP A 37 -3.77 2.81 -2.52
N LEU A 38 -3.78 1.94 -3.53
CA LEU A 38 -3.60 0.49 -3.33
C LEU A 38 -2.21 0.18 -2.76
N ALA A 39 -1.15 0.75 -3.35
CA ALA A 39 0.22 0.58 -2.88
C ALA A 39 0.41 1.12 -1.46
N ARG A 40 -0.17 2.28 -1.14
CA ARG A 40 -0.11 2.87 0.20
C ARG A 40 -0.81 1.99 1.22
N PHE A 41 -2.01 1.50 0.88
CA PHE A 41 -2.78 0.65 1.77
C PHE A 41 -2.05 -0.67 2.08
N LEU A 42 -1.55 -1.37 1.05
CA LEU A 42 -0.80 -2.62 1.23
C LEU A 42 0.54 -2.40 1.93
N THR A 43 1.23 -1.30 1.66
CA THR A 43 2.51 -0.96 2.31
C THR A 43 2.34 -0.72 3.81
N LEU A 44 1.32 0.05 4.20
CA LEU A 44 1.13 0.45 5.60
C LEU A 44 0.34 -0.57 6.42
N CYS A 45 -0.63 -1.26 5.82
CA CYS A 45 -1.60 -2.07 6.56
C CYS A 45 -1.30 -3.58 6.52
N ALA A 46 -0.63 -4.08 5.49
CA ALA A 46 -0.26 -5.50 5.40
C ALA A 46 1.20 -5.72 5.85
N ASP A 47 1.45 -6.89 6.41
CA ASP A 47 2.82 -7.38 6.59
C ASP A 47 3.44 -7.74 5.24
N GLY A 48 4.77 -7.71 5.15
CA GLY A 48 5.48 -7.93 3.88
C GLY A 48 5.11 -9.25 3.18
N VAL A 49 5.01 -10.34 3.94
CA VAL A 49 4.61 -11.65 3.41
C VAL A 49 3.19 -11.62 2.85
N VAL A 50 2.24 -11.06 3.60
CA VAL A 50 0.83 -10.97 3.20
C VAL A 50 0.69 -10.07 1.98
N ARG A 51 1.38 -8.92 1.96
CA ARG A 51 1.41 -8.01 0.82
C ARG A 51 1.84 -8.71 -0.47
N ARG A 52 2.98 -9.42 -0.44
CA ARG A 52 3.52 -10.13 -1.62
C ARG A 52 2.54 -11.19 -2.17
N GLN A 53 1.75 -11.80 -1.29
CA GLN A 53 0.72 -12.76 -1.69
C GLN A 53 -0.54 -12.08 -2.23
N ALA A 54 -0.89 -10.92 -1.67
CA ALA A 54 -2.13 -10.21 -1.97
C ALA A 54 -2.02 -9.24 -3.15
N GLU A 55 -0.84 -8.74 -3.51
CA GLU A 55 -0.68 -7.64 -4.47
C GLU A 55 -1.29 -7.96 -5.84
N GLN A 56 -0.99 -9.14 -6.39
CA GLN A 56 -1.51 -9.57 -7.70
C GLN A 56 -3.02 -9.73 -7.67
N PHE A 57 -3.53 -10.34 -6.60
CA PHE A 57 -4.98 -10.49 -6.40
C PHE A 57 -5.66 -9.13 -6.30
N ALA A 58 -5.10 -8.19 -5.54
CA ALA A 58 -5.71 -6.88 -5.33
C ALA A 58 -5.72 -6.03 -6.62
N ILE A 59 -4.64 -6.09 -7.42
CA ILE A 59 -4.57 -5.42 -8.73
C ILE A 59 -5.57 -6.04 -9.70
N GLN A 60 -5.66 -7.37 -9.76
CA GLN A 60 -6.63 -8.07 -10.59
C GLN A 60 -8.06 -7.71 -10.18
N TYR A 61 -8.36 -7.75 -8.88
CA TYR A 61 -9.68 -7.40 -8.35
C TYR A 61 -10.06 -5.97 -8.70
N TYR A 62 -9.13 -5.02 -8.56
CA TYR A 62 -9.34 -3.64 -8.99
C TYR A 62 -9.66 -3.55 -10.49
N PHE A 63 -8.89 -4.26 -11.33
CA PHE A 63 -9.13 -4.29 -12.78
C PHE A 63 -10.49 -4.89 -13.12
N ASP A 64 -10.90 -5.96 -12.46
CA ASP A 64 -12.20 -6.60 -12.67
C ASP A 64 -13.35 -5.68 -12.26
N CYS A 65 -13.21 -4.95 -11.15
CA CYS A 65 -14.15 -3.90 -10.77
C CYS A 65 -14.21 -2.82 -11.85
N LEU A 66 -13.07 -2.37 -12.37
CA LEU A 66 -13.03 -1.37 -13.43
C LEU A 66 -13.76 -1.88 -14.70
N VAL A 67 -13.49 -3.11 -15.14
CA VAL A 67 -14.22 -3.71 -16.28
C VAL A 67 -15.73 -3.72 -16.03
N LYS A 68 -16.16 -4.08 -14.82
CA LYS A 68 -17.58 -4.07 -14.45
C LYS A 68 -18.19 -2.67 -14.53
N GLU A 69 -17.51 -1.64 -14.04
CA GLU A 69 -17.97 -0.25 -14.13
C GLU A 69 -18.04 0.25 -15.58
N TYR A 70 -17.24 -0.33 -16.48
CA TYR A 70 -17.31 -0.09 -17.93
C TYR A 70 -18.30 -1.02 -18.66
N GLY A 71 -19.32 -1.53 -17.95
CA GLY A 71 -20.38 -2.35 -18.51
C GLY A 71 -19.99 -3.80 -18.82
N GLY A 72 -18.87 -4.27 -18.27
CA GLY A 72 -18.33 -5.61 -18.54
C GLY A 72 -17.51 -5.71 -19.83
N GLU A 73 -17.31 -4.60 -20.54
CA GLU A 73 -16.59 -4.58 -21.82
C GLU A 73 -15.12 -4.19 -21.61
N LYS A 74 -14.25 -5.21 -21.58
CA LYS A 74 -12.80 -5.02 -21.36
C LYS A 74 -12.17 -4.02 -22.35
N ASP A 75 -12.64 -3.99 -23.60
CA ASP A 75 -12.11 -3.12 -24.65
C ASP A 75 -12.42 -1.62 -24.41
N LYS A 76 -13.41 -1.30 -23.56
CA LYS A 76 -13.73 0.07 -23.18
C LYS A 76 -12.87 0.59 -22.03
N VAL A 77 -12.17 -0.29 -21.32
CA VAL A 77 -11.32 0.09 -20.20
C VAL A 77 -10.04 0.76 -20.73
N PRO A 78 -9.73 2.00 -20.33
CA PRO A 78 -8.61 2.77 -20.89
C PRO A 78 -7.22 2.25 -20.49
N TYR A 79 -7.15 1.28 -19.58
CA TYR A 79 -5.92 0.72 -19.04
C TYR A 79 -5.91 -0.79 -19.21
N THR A 80 -4.72 -1.36 -19.40
CA THR A 80 -4.54 -2.81 -19.33
C THR A 80 -4.04 -3.19 -17.93
N ILE A 81 -4.21 -4.46 -17.55
CA ILE A 81 -3.74 -4.95 -16.26
C ILE A 81 -2.21 -4.80 -16.12
N GLU A 82 -1.45 -4.97 -17.22
CA GLU A 82 0.00 -4.80 -17.22
C GLU A 82 0.40 -3.34 -16.95
N LYS A 83 -0.38 -2.37 -17.44
CA LYS A 83 -0.17 -0.95 -17.13
C LYS A 83 -0.47 -0.66 -15.67
N LEU A 84 -1.53 -1.24 -15.11
CA LEU A 84 -1.84 -1.11 -13.69
C LEU A 84 -0.76 -1.73 -12.80
N GLN A 85 -0.24 -2.92 -13.16
CA GLN A 85 0.87 -3.54 -12.45
C GLN A 85 2.11 -2.64 -12.45
N LYS A 86 2.47 -2.06 -13.60
CA LYS A 86 3.60 -1.12 -13.69
C LYS A 86 3.36 0.13 -12.84
N ALA A 87 2.16 0.69 -12.88
CA ALA A 87 1.81 1.85 -12.06
C ALA A 87 1.85 1.52 -10.55
N TYR A 88 1.41 0.32 -10.15
CA TYR A 88 1.53 -0.17 -8.79
C TYR A 88 2.99 -0.33 -8.36
N ASN A 89 3.84 -0.94 -9.18
CA ASN A 89 5.26 -1.11 -8.88
C ASN A 89 5.95 0.24 -8.66
N PHE A 90 5.66 1.22 -9.52
CA PHE A 90 6.20 2.57 -9.37
C PHE A 90 5.67 3.27 -8.11
N ALA A 91 4.36 3.18 -7.87
CA ALA A 91 3.75 3.72 -6.66
C ALA A 91 4.29 3.05 -5.39
N PHE A 92 4.57 1.76 -5.42
CA PHE A 92 5.13 1.05 -4.27
C PHE A 92 6.50 1.62 -3.87
N LEU A 93 7.36 2.02 -4.82
CA LEU A 93 8.63 2.65 -4.47
C LEU A 93 8.42 3.92 -3.65
N THR A 94 7.52 4.80 -4.09
CA THR A 94 7.27 6.07 -3.40
C THR A 94 6.60 5.83 -2.04
N GLN A 95 5.62 4.94 -1.97
CA GLN A 95 4.93 4.61 -0.72
C GLN A 95 5.80 3.81 0.25
N GLY A 96 6.68 2.96 -0.25
CA GLY A 96 7.66 2.21 0.53
C GLY A 96 8.67 3.14 1.18
N LEU A 97 9.26 4.07 0.41
CA LEU A 97 10.16 5.10 0.94
C LEU A 97 9.47 6.00 1.96
N PHE A 98 8.23 6.42 1.69
CA PHE A 98 7.41 7.15 2.65
C PHE A 98 7.18 6.33 3.94
N GLY A 99 6.87 5.03 3.78
CA GLY A 99 6.69 4.07 4.87
C GLY A 99 7.92 3.96 5.77
N LEU A 100 9.11 3.91 5.19
CA LEU A 100 10.38 3.87 5.92
C LEU A 100 10.60 5.11 6.79
N GLY A 101 10.08 6.27 6.39
CA GLY A 101 10.12 7.48 7.21
C GLY A 101 9.06 7.49 8.32
N ILE A 102 7.84 7.05 8.02
CA ILE A 102 6.71 7.19 8.94
C ILE A 102 6.64 6.09 10.01
N VAL A 103 7.10 4.88 9.70
CA VAL A 103 7.09 3.75 10.65
C VAL A 103 7.93 4.07 11.90
N PRO A 104 9.20 4.52 11.81
CA PRO A 104 9.98 4.94 12.97
C PRO A 104 9.34 6.06 13.78
N PHE A 105 8.69 7.02 13.11
CA PHE A 105 7.98 8.12 13.78
C PHE A 105 6.86 7.59 14.68
N PHE A 106 6.01 6.70 14.17
CA PHE A 106 4.93 6.09 14.96
C PHE A 106 5.47 5.17 16.07
N MET A 107 6.57 4.45 15.83
CA MET A 107 7.20 3.62 16.86
C MET A 107 7.73 4.47 18.02
N GLY A 108 8.40 5.59 17.75
CA GLY A 108 8.84 6.52 18.77
C GLY A 108 7.68 7.09 19.59
N ALA A 109 6.55 7.40 18.94
CA ALA A 109 5.33 7.84 19.62
C ALA A 109 4.74 6.77 20.55
N ILE A 110 4.86 5.48 20.20
CA ILE A 110 4.44 4.36 21.05
C ILE A 110 5.41 4.15 22.21
N GLU A 111 6.72 4.24 21.98
CA GLU A 111 7.73 4.11 23.04
C GLU A 111 7.55 5.16 24.16
N GLY A 112 7.05 6.35 23.83
CA GLY A 112 6.72 7.40 24.78
C GLY A 112 5.47 7.14 25.64
N ARG A 113 4.64 6.14 25.32
CA ARG A 113 3.45 5.79 26.10
C ARG A 113 3.82 4.95 27.33
N GLU A 114 2.98 5.05 28.36
CA GLU A 114 3.09 4.20 29.54
C GLU A 114 2.67 2.76 29.19
N SER A 115 3.62 1.83 29.18
CA SER A 115 3.35 0.43 28.83
C SER A 115 4.47 -0.50 29.32
N SER A 116 4.22 -1.81 29.32
CA SER A 116 5.22 -2.81 29.70
C SER A 116 6.41 -2.81 28.74
N LYS A 117 7.59 -3.17 29.24
CA LYS A 117 8.81 -3.31 28.44
C LYS A 117 8.66 -4.34 27.32
N SER A 118 7.96 -5.45 27.58
CA SER A 118 7.68 -6.48 26.58
C SER A 118 6.84 -5.94 25.42
N LEU A 119 5.84 -5.10 25.71
CA LEU A 119 5.02 -4.49 24.67
C LEU A 119 5.82 -3.50 23.81
N LYS A 120 6.68 -2.67 24.44
CA LYS A 120 7.56 -1.74 23.70
C LYS A 120 8.51 -2.49 22.77
N ASN A 121 9.12 -3.58 23.24
CA ASN A 121 9.98 -4.43 22.42
C ASN A 121 9.21 -5.05 21.25
N ALA A 122 8.01 -5.58 21.49
CA ALA A 122 7.19 -6.17 20.42
C ALA A 122 6.84 -5.15 19.32
N TYR A 123 6.48 -3.91 19.69
CA TYR A 123 6.25 -2.85 18.71
C TYR A 123 7.51 -2.46 17.95
N ARG A 124 8.67 -2.45 18.63
CA ARG A 124 9.96 -2.21 17.99
C ARG A 124 10.26 -3.28 16.94
N ASP A 125 10.20 -4.55 17.35
CA ASP A 125 10.47 -5.68 16.47
C ASP A 125 9.50 -5.69 15.27
N TYR A 126 8.22 -5.44 15.52
CA TYR A 126 7.20 -5.34 14.47
C TYR A 126 7.52 -4.26 13.44
N GLY A 127 7.80 -3.03 13.89
CA GLY A 127 8.08 -1.94 12.95
C GLY A 127 9.43 -2.08 12.24
N THR A 128 10.46 -2.63 12.91
CA THR A 128 11.73 -2.98 12.25
C THR A 128 11.54 -4.03 11.17
N LEU A 129 10.77 -5.09 11.46
CA LEU A 129 10.48 -6.13 10.46
C LEU A 129 9.67 -5.57 9.28
N LYS A 130 8.71 -4.68 9.55
CA LYS A 130 7.95 -3.99 8.51
C LYS A 130 8.86 -3.15 7.60
N ALA A 131 9.77 -2.37 8.19
CA ALA A 131 10.75 -1.58 7.44
C ALA A 131 11.71 -2.47 6.61
N LEU A 132 12.20 -3.57 7.18
CA LEU A 132 13.04 -4.53 6.46
C LEU A 132 12.32 -5.09 5.23
N HIS A 133 11.09 -5.56 5.37
CA HIS A 133 10.33 -6.07 4.23
C HIS A 133 10.05 -5.00 3.17
N MET A 134 9.86 -3.73 3.55
CA MET A 134 9.73 -2.63 2.59
C MET A 134 11.03 -2.44 1.79
N LEU A 135 12.19 -2.49 2.45
CA LEU A 135 13.50 -2.39 1.78
C LEU A 135 13.74 -3.55 0.81
N GLU A 136 13.44 -4.79 1.23
CA GLU A 136 13.53 -5.97 0.36
C GLU A 136 12.63 -5.85 -0.87
N ASP A 137 11.41 -5.34 -0.71
CA ASP A 137 10.48 -5.16 -1.83
C ASP A 137 10.95 -4.05 -2.77
N ILE A 138 11.48 -2.96 -2.24
CA ILE A 138 12.11 -1.90 -3.04
C ILE A 138 13.29 -2.46 -3.82
N ASP A 139 14.21 -3.20 -3.17
CA ASP A 139 15.36 -3.81 -3.83
C ASP A 139 14.93 -4.78 -4.94
N ARG A 140 13.97 -5.67 -4.67
CA ARG A 140 13.39 -6.59 -5.66
C ARG A 140 12.87 -5.84 -6.89
N LEU A 141 12.14 -4.75 -6.68
CA LEU A 141 11.57 -3.96 -7.77
C LEU A 141 12.64 -3.19 -8.56
N MET A 142 13.60 -2.59 -7.87
CA MET A 142 14.68 -1.79 -8.49
C MET A 142 15.65 -2.66 -9.30
N THR A 143 16.00 -3.83 -8.77
CA THR A 143 16.99 -4.75 -9.38
C THR A 143 16.38 -5.75 -10.35
N GLY A 144 15.07 -5.99 -10.26
CA GLY A 144 14.32 -6.89 -11.12
C GLY A 144 13.34 -6.13 -12.02
N ASP A 145 12.08 -6.05 -11.57
CA ASP A 145 10.90 -5.69 -12.39
C ASP A 145 11.01 -4.32 -13.10
N MET A 146 11.81 -3.40 -12.56
CA MET A 146 11.99 -2.05 -13.11
C MET A 146 13.43 -1.75 -13.53
N LYS A 147 14.33 -2.74 -13.51
CA LYS A 147 15.74 -2.55 -13.86
C LYS A 147 15.93 -1.85 -15.21
N ASP A 148 15.22 -2.32 -16.24
CA ASP A 148 15.30 -1.76 -17.60
C ASP A 148 14.88 -0.28 -17.66
N ILE A 149 13.95 0.13 -16.79
CA ILE A 149 13.49 1.52 -16.72
C ILE A 149 14.60 2.38 -16.14
N PHE A 150 15.19 1.98 -15.02
CA PHE A 150 16.27 2.72 -14.37
C PHE A 150 17.54 2.78 -15.23
N GLU A 151 17.89 1.69 -15.91
CA GLU A 151 19.03 1.68 -16.84
C GLU A 151 18.83 2.63 -18.03
N LYS A 152 17.59 2.79 -18.51
CA LYS A 152 17.28 3.76 -19.58
C LYS A 152 17.39 5.19 -19.10
N PHE A 153 16.92 5.50 -17.88
CA PHE A 153 17.09 6.83 -17.30
C PHE A 153 18.56 7.18 -17.08
N GLY A 154 19.37 6.26 -16.55
CA GLY A 154 20.81 6.49 -16.33
C GLY A 154 21.63 6.69 -17.62
N LYS A 155 21.14 6.21 -18.77
CA LYS A 155 21.78 6.43 -20.09
C LYS A 155 21.31 7.71 -20.79
N ALA A 156 20.18 8.29 -20.38
CA ALA A 156 19.66 9.53 -20.97
C ALA A 156 20.37 10.79 -20.43
N GLU A 157 21.15 10.65 -19.36
CA GLU A 157 21.90 11.73 -18.72
C GLU A 157 23.42 11.71 -19.06
N GLY A 158 23.84 10.88 -20.03
CA GLY A 158 25.25 10.69 -20.44
C GLY A 158 25.57 11.12 -21.87
#